data_AF-A0A437C6J0-F1
#
_entry.id   AF-A0A437C6J0-F1
#
_cell.length_a   1.000
_cell.length_b   1.000
_cell.length_c   1.000
_cell.angle_alpha   90.00
_cell.angle_beta   90.00
_cell.angle_gamma   90.00
#
_symmetry.space_group_name_H-M   'P 1'
#
loop_
_entity.id
_entity.type
_entity.pdbx_description
1 polymer ?
#
loop_
_entity_poly.entity_id
_entity_poly.type
_entity_poly.pdbx_seq_one_letter_code
_entity_poly.pdbx_strand_id
1 'polypeptide(L)'
;MPNRAQEDAVINLKTLQELSAQLGFEWRVLAFELGFCRAEIGRFHARSADRIVQARTMLESWYERSWDKPNKTKVLRDGLERAGRRDLAEKLHCLHWGHQKLSKKVELPSAFPFIITVHKTIRNQDALRRINDLSGRFT
;
A
#
# COMPACT_ATOMS: atom_id res chain seq x y z
N MET A 1 -10.72 0.84 -24.81
CA MET A 1 -10.87 1.82 -23.71
C MET A 1 -10.11 1.27 -22.50
N PRO A 2 -8.91 1.76 -22.17
CA PRO A 2 -8.19 1.27 -21.00
C PRO A 2 -8.90 1.75 -19.73
N ASN A 3 -9.13 0.81 -18.82
CA ASN A 3 -10.04 0.90 -17.69
C ASN A 3 -9.42 1.77 -16.59
N ARG A 4 -10.01 2.95 -16.28
CA ARG A 4 -9.53 3.88 -15.24
C ARG A 4 -9.46 3.26 -13.83
N ALA A 5 -10.02 2.07 -13.64
CA ALA A 5 -9.91 1.29 -12.41
C ALA A 5 -8.52 0.67 -12.18
N GLN A 6 -7.63 0.67 -13.18
CA GLN A 6 -6.31 0.05 -13.09
C GLN A 6 -5.23 0.98 -12.48
N GLU A 7 -5.45 2.30 -12.47
CA GLU A 7 -4.41 3.27 -12.10
C GLU A 7 -4.31 3.55 -10.58
N ASP A 8 -5.34 3.22 -9.79
CA ASP A 8 -5.37 3.47 -8.32
C ASP A 8 -5.22 2.21 -7.44
N ALA A 9 -5.21 1.01 -8.03
CA ALA A 9 -5.22 -0.24 -7.26
C ALA A 9 -3.80 -0.73 -6.93
N VAL A 10 -3.20 -0.14 -5.91
CA VAL A 10 -1.95 -0.64 -5.28
C VAL A 10 -2.17 -1.99 -4.60
N ILE A 11 -3.42 -2.27 -4.20
CA ILE A 11 -3.82 -3.56 -3.67
C ILE A 11 -4.01 -4.55 -4.81
N ASN A 12 -3.19 -5.60 -4.80
CA ASN A 12 -3.35 -6.80 -5.63
C ASN A 12 -3.44 -8.06 -4.76
N LEU A 13 -3.80 -9.19 -5.35
CA LEU A 13 -3.94 -10.46 -4.64
C LEU A 13 -2.64 -10.88 -3.91
N LYS A 14 -1.47 -10.59 -4.49
CA LYS A 14 -0.17 -10.90 -3.88
C LYS A 14 0.09 -10.07 -2.62
N THR A 15 -0.21 -8.77 -2.65
CA THR A 15 -0.09 -7.90 -1.46
C THR A 15 -1.03 -8.34 -0.34
N LEU A 16 -2.24 -8.82 -0.66
CA LEU A 16 -3.16 -9.36 0.34
C LEU A 16 -2.64 -10.66 0.97
N GLN A 17 -1.98 -11.52 0.19
CA GLN A 17 -1.32 -12.73 0.72
C GLN A 17 -0.18 -12.36 1.67
N GLU A 18 0.67 -11.40 1.29
CA GLU A 18 1.77 -10.91 2.14
C GLU A 18 1.27 -10.24 3.43
N LEU A 19 0.14 -9.52 3.36
CA LEU A 19 -0.52 -8.95 4.54
C LEU A 19 -1.11 -10.04 5.43
N SER A 20 -1.77 -11.03 4.84
CA SER A 20 -2.40 -12.15 5.59
C SER A 20 -1.39 -12.93 6.43
N ALA A 21 -0.16 -13.09 5.92
CA ALA A 21 0.93 -13.75 6.65
C ALA A 21 1.40 -12.95 7.87
N GLN A 22 1.23 -11.63 7.87
CA GLN A 22 1.70 -10.74 8.94
C GLN A 22 0.60 -10.37 9.94
N LEU A 23 -0.67 -10.63 9.64
CA LEU A 23 -1.82 -10.07 10.36
C LEU A 23 -2.12 -10.71 11.72
N GLY A 24 -1.56 -11.87 12.03
CA GLY A 24 -1.63 -12.47 13.36
C GLY A 24 -3.06 -12.81 13.81
N PHE A 25 -3.44 -12.42 15.03
CA PHE A 25 -4.78 -12.58 15.61
C PHE A 25 -5.72 -11.42 15.29
N GLU A 26 -5.16 -10.30 14.84
CA GLU A 26 -5.80 -9.02 14.59
C GLU A 26 -6.71 -9.09 13.36
N TRP A 27 -6.65 -10.18 12.58
CA TRP A 27 -7.49 -10.40 11.42
C TRP A 27 -8.98 -10.36 11.73
N ARG A 28 -9.40 -10.76 12.93
CA ARG A 28 -10.82 -10.68 13.33
C ARG A 28 -11.28 -9.25 13.55
N VAL A 29 -10.41 -8.42 14.14
CA VAL A 29 -10.68 -7.00 14.36
C VAL A 29 -10.72 -6.28 13.02
N LEU A 30 -9.74 -6.56 12.15
CA LEU A 30 -9.75 -6.04 10.78
C LEU A 30 -11.02 -6.46 10.02
N ALA A 31 -11.44 -7.72 10.11
CA ALA A 31 -12.65 -8.19 9.45
C ALA A 31 -13.89 -7.39 9.91
N PHE A 32 -13.99 -7.10 11.19
CA PHE A 32 -15.07 -6.26 11.71
C PHE A 32 -15.01 -4.84 11.15
N GLU A 33 -13.83 -4.21 11.13
CA GLU A 33 -13.62 -2.86 10.56
C GLU A 33 -13.88 -2.81 9.05
N LEU A 34 -13.66 -3.92 8.33
CA LEU A 34 -13.97 -4.06 6.91
C LEU A 34 -15.46 -4.36 6.65
N GLY A 35 -16.28 -4.45 7.70
CA GLY A 35 -17.73 -4.60 7.62
C GLY A 35 -18.24 -6.04 7.54
N PHE A 36 -17.44 -7.03 7.94
CA PHE A 36 -17.93 -8.39 8.12
C PHE A 36 -18.69 -8.53 9.43
N CYS A 37 -19.80 -9.27 9.41
CA CYS A 37 -20.56 -9.58 10.61
C CYS A 37 -19.93 -10.75 11.39
N ARG A 38 -20.32 -10.93 12.66
CA ARG A 38 -19.80 -11.99 13.53
C ARG A 38 -20.00 -13.40 12.95
N ALA A 39 -21.11 -13.63 12.24
CA ALA A 39 -21.37 -14.90 11.58
C ALA A 39 -20.39 -15.17 10.42
N GLU A 40 -20.08 -14.16 9.62
CA GLU A 40 -19.07 -14.25 8.56
C GLU A 40 -17.67 -14.54 9.12
N ILE A 41 -17.29 -13.82 10.17
CA ILE A 41 -16.02 -14.04 10.87
C ILE A 41 -15.95 -15.47 11.43
N GLY A 42 -17.05 -15.97 11.99
CA GLY A 42 -17.19 -17.35 12.45
C GLY A 42 -16.96 -18.37 11.32
N ARG A 43 -17.48 -18.12 10.12
CA ARG A 43 -17.26 -18.99 8.95
C ARG A 43 -15.79 -19.02 8.53
N PHE A 44 -15.10 -17.88 8.53
CA PHE A 44 -13.67 -17.86 8.22
C PHE A 44 -12.87 -18.65 9.26
N HIS A 45 -13.21 -18.50 10.54
CA HIS A 45 -12.55 -19.21 11.63
C HIS A 45 -12.76 -20.73 11.58
N ALA A 46 -13.97 -21.18 11.27
CA ALA A 46 -14.30 -22.60 11.16
C ALA A 46 -13.68 -23.29 9.93
N ARG A 47 -13.29 -22.53 8.90
CA ARG A 47 -12.78 -23.07 7.64
C ARG A 47 -11.36 -23.65 7.74
N SER A 48 -10.55 -23.18 8.67
CA SER A 48 -9.17 -23.65 8.88
C SER A 48 -8.72 -23.37 10.31
N ALA A 49 -7.88 -24.23 10.89
CA ALA A 49 -7.21 -23.93 12.16
C ALA A 49 -6.04 -22.93 11.98
N ASP A 50 -5.52 -22.78 10.77
CA ASP A 50 -4.42 -21.88 10.45
C ASP A 50 -4.91 -20.43 10.28
N ARG A 51 -4.35 -19.54 11.10
CA ARG A 51 -4.69 -18.11 11.14
C ARG A 51 -4.29 -17.37 9.87
N ILE A 52 -3.21 -17.78 9.22
CA ILE A 52 -2.78 -17.20 7.95
C ILE A 52 -3.84 -17.51 6.88
N VAL A 53 -4.33 -18.75 6.85
CA VAL A 53 -5.39 -19.17 5.92
C VAL A 53 -6.71 -18.45 6.22
N GLN A 54 -7.06 -18.28 7.49
CA GLN A 54 -8.24 -17.50 7.92
C GLN A 54 -8.15 -16.05 7.44
N ALA A 55 -7.04 -15.37 7.75
CA ALA A 55 -6.82 -13.97 7.37
C ALA A 55 -6.81 -13.79 5.85
N ARG A 56 -6.16 -14.72 5.13
CA ARG A 56 -6.10 -14.72 3.67
C ARG A 56 -7.50 -14.84 3.06
N THR A 57 -8.27 -15.82 3.51
CA THR A 57 -9.63 -16.06 2.99
C THR A 57 -10.54 -14.85 3.24
N MET A 58 -10.42 -14.22 4.41
CA MET A 58 -11.15 -13.00 4.75
C MET A 58 -10.76 -11.83 3.83
N LEU A 59 -9.47 -11.60 3.62
CA LEU A 59 -8.97 -10.52 2.75
C LEU A 59 -9.33 -10.74 1.28
N GLU A 60 -9.26 -11.97 0.78
CA GLU A 60 -9.70 -12.35 -0.57
C GLU A 60 -11.20 -12.09 -0.74
N SER A 61 -12.02 -12.52 0.22
CA SER A 61 -13.46 -12.25 0.22
C SER A 61 -13.78 -10.75 0.27
N TRP A 62 -13.02 -9.96 1.04
CA TRP A 62 -13.18 -8.51 1.08
C TRP A 62 -12.82 -7.86 -0.27
N TYR A 63 -11.75 -8.33 -0.89
CA TYR A 63 -11.27 -7.80 -2.18
C TYR A 63 -12.28 -8.04 -3.30
N GLU A 64 -12.87 -9.24 -3.35
CA GLU A 64 -13.97 -9.58 -4.26
C GLU A 64 -15.20 -8.69 -4.04
N ARG A 65 -15.63 -8.53 -2.77
CA ARG A 65 -16.78 -7.68 -2.39
C ARG A 65 -16.55 -6.19 -2.65
N SER A 66 -15.30 -5.78 -2.77
CA SER A 66 -14.93 -4.37 -2.93
C SER A 66 -14.52 -4.07 -4.37
N TRP A 67 -14.81 -4.95 -5.34
CA TRP A 67 -14.37 -4.78 -6.73
C TRP A 67 -14.81 -3.46 -7.37
N ASP A 68 -16.02 -3.02 -7.07
CA ASP A 68 -16.68 -1.83 -7.60
C ASP A 68 -16.38 -0.54 -6.80
N LYS A 69 -15.83 -0.66 -5.59
CA LYS A 69 -15.64 0.49 -4.70
C LYS A 69 -14.42 1.33 -5.10
N PRO A 70 -14.55 2.66 -5.23
CA PRO A 70 -13.39 3.54 -5.33
C PRO A 70 -12.59 3.53 -4.01
N ASN A 71 -11.28 3.82 -4.06
CA ASN A 71 -10.42 4.01 -2.88
C ASN A 71 -10.23 2.79 -1.95
N LYS A 72 -10.24 1.56 -2.48
CA LYS A 72 -10.02 0.31 -1.72
C LYS A 72 -8.77 0.34 -0.84
N THR A 73 -7.69 0.90 -1.38
CA THR A 73 -6.39 1.09 -0.68
C THR A 73 -6.54 1.89 0.61
N LYS A 74 -7.32 2.98 0.56
CA LYS A 74 -7.60 3.80 1.74
C LYS A 74 -8.47 3.06 2.75
N VAL A 75 -9.52 2.38 2.29
CA VAL A 75 -10.41 1.60 3.17
C VAL A 75 -9.64 0.51 3.93
N LEU A 76 -8.77 -0.24 3.25
CA LEU A 76 -7.95 -1.26 3.89
C LEU A 76 -6.95 -0.66 4.88
N ARG A 77 -6.30 0.44 4.50
CA ARG A 77 -5.35 1.14 5.38
C ARG A 77 -6.03 1.64 6.65
N ASP A 78 -7.15 2.34 6.51
CA ASP A 78 -7.88 2.90 7.65
C ASP A 78 -8.40 1.75 8.55
N GLY A 79 -8.82 0.63 7.97
CA GLY A 79 -9.19 -0.59 8.72
C GLY A 79 -8.00 -1.22 9.47
N LEU A 80 -6.81 -1.27 8.85
CA LEU A 80 -5.58 -1.76 9.49
C LEU A 80 -5.15 -0.87 10.65
N GLU A 81 -5.25 0.46 10.51
CA GLU A 81 -4.95 1.41 11.59
C GLU A 81 -5.86 1.19 12.80
N ARG A 82 -7.17 1.05 12.57
CA ARG A 82 -8.15 0.79 13.64
C ARG A 82 -8.00 -0.59 14.27
N ALA A 83 -7.57 -1.58 13.49
CA ALA A 83 -7.21 -2.90 14.01
C ALA A 83 -5.90 -2.93 14.80
N GLY A 84 -5.22 -1.77 14.98
CA GLY A 84 -3.97 -1.65 15.71
C GLY A 84 -2.72 -2.03 14.89
N ARG A 85 -2.87 -2.30 13.59
CA ARG A 85 -1.80 -2.69 12.66
C ARG A 85 -1.29 -1.52 11.83
N ARG A 86 -0.86 -0.48 12.53
CA ARG A 86 -0.27 0.73 11.94
C ARG A 86 0.99 0.42 11.11
N ASP A 87 1.74 -0.61 11.50
CA ASP A 87 2.88 -1.15 10.77
C ASP A 87 2.50 -1.59 9.35
N LEU A 88 1.41 -2.34 9.22
CA LEU A 88 0.91 -2.81 7.93
C LEU A 88 0.22 -1.71 7.13
N ALA A 89 -0.49 -0.81 7.81
CA ALA A 89 -1.09 0.36 7.20
C ALA A 89 -0.04 1.28 6.54
N GLU A 90 1.07 1.55 7.24
CA GLU A 90 2.17 2.36 6.71
C GLU A 90 2.88 1.65 5.55
N LYS A 91 3.09 0.33 5.65
CA LYS A 91 3.64 -0.47 4.54
C LYS A 91 2.78 -0.36 3.28
N LEU A 92 1.45 -0.41 3.42
CA LEU A 92 0.50 -0.24 2.33
C LEU A 92 0.54 1.20 1.76
N HIS A 93 0.70 2.20 2.63
CA HIS A 93 0.86 3.61 2.26
C HIS A 93 2.15 3.85 1.46
N CYS A 94 3.29 3.29 1.90
CA CYS A 94 4.56 3.38 1.18
C CYS A 94 4.51 2.71 -0.20
N LEU A 95 3.83 1.56 -0.32
CA LEU A 95 3.60 0.90 -1.62
C LEU A 95 2.77 1.80 -2.56
N HIS A 96 1.79 2.52 -2.01
CA HIS A 96 0.99 3.46 -2.79
C HIS A 96 1.82 4.66 -3.26
N TRP A 97 2.70 5.18 -2.40
CA TRP A 97 3.63 6.24 -2.76
C TRP A 97 4.66 5.82 -3.82
N GLY A 98 5.16 4.58 -3.74
CA GLY A 98 6.10 4.01 -4.72
C GLY A 98 5.48 3.85 -6.12
N HIS A 99 4.20 3.52 -6.20
CA HIS A 99 3.47 3.39 -7.47
C HIS A 99 3.00 4.74 -8.03
N GLN A 100 2.60 5.69 -7.16
CA GLN A 100 2.18 7.03 -7.54
C GLN A 100 3.34 7.88 -8.10
N LYS A 101 4.57 7.66 -7.65
CA LYS A 101 5.78 8.40 -8.09
C LYS A 101 6.20 8.19 -9.55
N LEU A 102 5.62 7.24 -10.29
CA LEU A 102 5.98 6.98 -11.70
C LEU A 102 4.90 7.42 -12.70
N SER A 103 3.69 7.76 -12.24
CA SER A 103 2.60 8.20 -13.10
C SER A 103 2.53 9.74 -13.19
N LYS A 104 3.40 10.28 -14.04
CA LYS A 104 3.27 11.54 -14.80
C LYS A 104 3.15 12.92 -14.14
N LYS A 105 2.95 13.10 -12.83
CA LYS A 105 3.13 14.42 -12.15
C LYS A 105 2.93 14.25 -10.65
N VAL A 106 3.99 14.37 -9.84
CA VAL A 106 3.86 14.49 -8.39
C VAL A 106 4.67 15.70 -7.94
N GLU A 107 3.97 16.76 -7.56
CA GLU A 107 4.52 17.76 -6.65
C GLU A 107 4.74 17.07 -5.31
N LEU A 108 6.02 16.95 -4.93
CA LEU A 108 6.41 16.30 -3.68
C LEU A 108 5.85 17.11 -2.50
N PRO A 109 5.32 16.46 -1.45
CA PRO A 109 5.09 17.11 -0.17
C PRO A 109 6.43 17.71 0.27
N SER A 110 6.40 19.00 0.63
CA SER A 110 7.51 19.92 0.91
C SER A 110 8.54 19.45 1.96
N ALA A 111 8.50 18.21 2.44
CA ALA A 111 9.31 17.69 3.54
C ALA A 111 10.16 16.45 3.17
N PHE A 112 10.68 16.38 1.95
CA PHE A 112 11.80 15.46 1.63
C PHE A 112 12.94 16.16 0.90
N PRO A 113 13.83 16.88 1.61
CA PRO A 113 15.16 17.12 1.10
C PRO A 113 16.11 16.02 1.64
N PHE A 114 17.00 15.51 0.76
CA PHE A 114 18.27 14.83 1.09
C PHE A 114 18.46 13.30 1.04
N ILE A 115 17.49 12.44 0.69
CA ILE A 115 17.82 11.00 0.41
C ILE A 115 17.27 10.54 -0.95
N ILE A 116 17.68 11.23 -2.01
CA ILE A 116 17.88 10.61 -3.33
C ILE A 116 19.27 11.03 -3.81
N THR A 117 20.27 10.78 -2.97
CA THR A 117 21.67 11.03 -3.32
C THR A 117 22.31 9.67 -3.54
N VAL A 118 22.57 9.39 -4.82
CA VAL A 118 23.60 8.45 -5.34
C VAL A 118 23.35 6.94 -5.23
N HIS A 119 22.31 6.36 -5.84
CA HIS A 119 22.35 4.91 -6.12
C HIS A 119 21.92 4.47 -7.52
N LYS A 120 21.63 5.37 -8.47
CA LYS A 120 21.17 4.91 -9.80
C LYS A 120 21.53 5.75 -11.02
N THR A 121 22.60 6.55 -10.96
CA THR A 121 23.08 7.28 -12.15
C THR A 121 24.60 7.27 -12.23
N ILE A 122 25.19 6.07 -12.36
CA ILE A 122 26.51 5.96 -12.99
C ILE A 122 26.27 6.13 -14.50
N ARG A 123 26.96 7.12 -15.10
CA ARG A 123 26.89 7.62 -16.49
C ARG A 123 25.96 8.80 -16.80
N ASN A 124 25.92 9.82 -15.94
CA ASN A 124 25.62 11.18 -16.43
C ASN A 124 26.42 12.23 -15.67
N GLN A 125 27.75 12.13 -15.75
CA GLN A 125 28.66 13.08 -15.09
C GLN A 125 28.54 14.50 -15.67
N ASP A 126 28.20 14.62 -16.96
CA ASP A 126 28.10 15.93 -17.62
C ASP A 126 26.86 16.73 -17.19
N ALA A 127 25.71 16.09 -16.96
CA ALA A 127 24.55 16.79 -16.41
C ALA A 127 24.78 17.24 -14.96
N LEU A 128 25.53 16.47 -14.17
CA LEU A 128 25.86 16.82 -12.79
C LEU A 128 26.84 18.00 -12.70
N ARG A 129 27.80 18.12 -13.64
CA ARG A 129 28.69 19.30 -13.71
C ARG A 129 27.94 20.60 -13.97
N ARG A 130 26.97 20.59 -14.90
CA ARG A 130 26.16 21.79 -15.21
C ARG A 130 25.32 22.27 -14.04
N ILE A 131 24.84 21.36 -13.19
CA ILE A 131 24.07 21.72 -11.99
C ILE A 131 24.98 22.38 -10.95
N ASN A 132 26.22 21.91 -10.81
CA ASN A 132 27.20 22.50 -9.89
C ASN A 132 27.65 23.91 -10.30
N ASP A 133 27.78 24.17 -11.61
CA ASP A 133 28.13 25.51 -12.13
C ASP A 133 26.99 26.53 -11.94
N LEU A 134 25.74 26.07 -11.86
CA LEU A 134 24.58 26.94 -11.59
C LEU A 134 24.46 27.31 -10.10
N SER A 135 24.94 26.46 -9.18
CA SER A 135 24.97 26.77 -7.75
C SER A 135 26.04 27.80 -7.35
N GLY A 136 27.06 28.01 -8.18
CA GLY A 136 28.13 28.99 -7.91
C GLY A 136 27.84 30.42 -8.36
N ARG A 137 26.71 30.70 -9.01
CA ARG A 137 26.34 32.06 -9.48
C ARG A 137 25.35 32.80 -8.56
N PHE A 138 24.91 32.19 -7.47
CA PHE A 138 23.94 32.77 -6.52
C PHE A 138 24.48 32.89 -5.08
N THR A 139 25.80 32.91 -4.91
CA THR A 139 26.47 33.33 -3.67
C THR A 139 27.33 34.56 -3.95
#